data_AF-A0A956Y0N4-F1
#
_entry.id   AF-A0A956Y0N4-F1
#
_cell.length_a   1.000
_cell.length_b   1.000
_cell.length_c   1.000
_cell.angle_alpha   90.00
_cell.angle_beta   90.00
_cell.angle_gamma   90.00
#
_symmetry.space_group_name_H-M   'P 1'
#
loop_
_entity.id
_entity.type
_entity.pdbx_description
1 polymer ?
#
loop_
_entity_poly.entity_id
_entity_poly.type
_entity_poly.pdbx_seq_one_letter_code
_entity_poly.pdbx_strand_id
1 'polypeptide(L)'
;MSGPGHEQDHNQENTSSLIRNVNKLFHEQMTLGERAADKVAGMVGSWPFIIIQTILLIVWVIVNSVAWANAWDPYPFILMNLILSTQAAFTAPIIMMSQNRQADKDRIEAHNDYQVNIKSEQEIQGLIAQLQEQNRQLQLIINHLKLDAADNQTI
;
A
#
# COMPACT_ATOMS: atom_id res chain seq x y z
N MET A 1 -26.44 -34.92 13.01
CA MET A 1 -26.15 -33.64 13.69
C MET A 1 -24.65 -33.40 13.65
N SER A 2 -24.14 -32.91 12.52
CA SER A 2 -22.74 -32.48 12.33
C SER A 2 -22.74 -31.48 11.19
N GLY A 3 -22.45 -30.21 11.47
CA GLY A 3 -22.52 -29.10 10.51
C GLY A 3 -21.24 -28.98 9.67
N PRO A 4 -21.32 -28.42 8.45
CA PRO A 4 -20.14 -28.14 7.64
C PRO A 4 -19.58 -26.77 8.04
N GLY A 5 -18.50 -26.77 8.84
CA GLY A 5 -17.85 -25.57 9.35
C GLY A 5 -16.34 -25.53 9.14
N HIS A 6 -15.80 -26.18 8.09
CA HIS A 6 -14.34 -26.39 8.00
C HIS A 6 -13.67 -26.06 6.66
N GLU A 7 -14.29 -25.32 5.73
CA GLU A 7 -13.69 -25.06 4.40
C GLU A 7 -13.25 -23.61 4.12
N GLN A 8 -13.38 -22.68 5.07
CA GLN A 8 -13.13 -21.24 4.79
C GLN A 8 -11.76 -20.70 5.25
N ASP A 9 -10.95 -21.44 6.00
CA ASP A 9 -9.65 -20.94 6.51
C ASP A 9 -8.49 -21.04 5.49
N HIS A 10 -8.55 -21.97 4.52
CA HIS A 10 -7.41 -22.28 3.65
C HIS A 10 -7.12 -21.27 2.53
N ASN A 11 -8.03 -20.33 2.23
CA ASN A 11 -7.86 -19.36 1.14
C ASN A 11 -7.25 -18.02 1.59
N GLN A 12 -7.43 -17.64 2.86
CA GLN A 12 -6.91 -16.39 3.43
C GLN A 12 -5.40 -16.49 3.74
N GLU A 13 -4.92 -17.67 4.14
CA GLU A 13 -3.48 -17.95 4.34
C GLU A 13 -2.69 -17.89 3.02
N ASN A 14 -3.24 -18.43 1.93
CA ASN A 14 -2.60 -18.41 0.61
C ASN A 14 -2.51 -17.00 0.03
N THR A 15 -3.55 -16.18 0.18
CA THR A 15 -3.56 -14.82 -0.37
C THR A 15 -2.59 -13.91 0.39
N SER A 16 -2.57 -14.00 1.73
CA SER A 16 -1.65 -13.24 2.58
C SER A 16 -0.19 -13.65 2.38
N SER A 17 0.08 -14.95 2.18
CA SER A 17 1.43 -15.45 1.90
C SER A 17 1.91 -15.11 0.49
N LEU A 18 1.02 -15.05 -0.52
CA LEU A 18 1.33 -14.55 -1.87
C LEU A 18 1.71 -13.06 -1.85
N ILE A 19 0.91 -12.21 -1.21
CA ILE A 19 1.20 -10.76 -1.09
C ILE A 19 2.52 -10.52 -0.34
N ARG A 20 2.79 -11.31 0.72
CA ARG A 20 4.06 -11.27 1.47
C ARG A 20 5.24 -11.74 0.61
N ASN A 21 5.05 -12.74 -0.26
CA ASN A 21 6.09 -13.21 -1.17
C ASN A 21 6.41 -12.18 -2.27
N VAL A 22 5.42 -11.50 -2.84
CA VAL A 22 5.65 -10.46 -3.85
C VAL A 22 6.44 -9.28 -3.27
N ASN A 23 6.09 -8.80 -2.08
CA ASN A 23 6.88 -7.77 -1.38
C ASN A 23 8.32 -8.24 -1.06
N LYS A 24 8.52 -9.52 -0.73
CA LYS A 24 9.86 -10.08 -0.47
C LYS A 24 10.71 -10.16 -1.75
N LEU A 25 10.13 -10.61 -2.86
CA LEU A 25 10.81 -10.69 -4.16
C LEU A 25 11.27 -9.31 -4.65
N PHE A 26 10.46 -8.27 -4.44
CA PHE A 26 10.86 -6.88 -4.73
C PHE A 26 12.03 -6.40 -3.86
N HIS A 27 12.12 -6.83 -2.60
CA HIS A 27 13.22 -6.44 -1.70
C HIS A 27 14.52 -7.24 -1.89
N GLU A 28 14.42 -8.42 -2.51
CA GLU A 28 15.54 -9.36 -2.70
C GLU A 28 16.36 -9.03 -3.96
N GLN A 29 15.81 -8.26 -4.91
CA GLN A 29 16.52 -7.76 -6.09
C GLN A 29 17.00 -6.32 -5.99
N MET A 30 16.82 -5.64 -4.84
CA MET A 30 17.34 -4.28 -4.68
C MET A 30 18.85 -4.30 -4.51
N THR A 31 19.54 -3.61 -5.42
CA THR A 31 20.96 -3.30 -5.28
C THR A 31 21.20 -2.42 -4.04
N LEU A 32 22.41 -2.45 -3.50
CA LEU A 32 22.79 -1.63 -2.33
C LEU A 32 22.55 -0.13 -2.58
N GLY A 33 22.71 0.31 -3.84
CA GLY A 33 22.45 1.68 -4.27
C GLY A 33 20.98 2.07 -4.18
N GLU A 34 20.05 1.18 -4.57
CA GLU A 34 18.62 1.45 -4.48
C GLU A 34 18.14 1.50 -3.03
N ARG A 35 18.67 0.65 -2.15
CA ARG A 35 18.37 0.73 -0.71
C ARG A 35 18.89 2.03 -0.08
N ALA A 36 20.07 2.48 -0.49
CA ALA A 36 20.62 3.75 -0.03
C ALA A 36 19.79 4.94 -0.53
N ALA A 37 19.43 4.94 -1.82
CA ALA A 37 18.58 5.97 -2.42
C ALA A 37 17.23 6.09 -1.70
N ASP A 38 16.63 4.98 -1.30
CA ASP A 38 15.33 4.97 -0.60
C ASP A 38 15.40 5.53 0.79
N LYS A 39 16.46 5.15 1.51
CA LYS A 39 16.72 5.67 2.84
C LYS A 39 17.00 7.17 2.78
N VAL A 40 17.73 7.62 1.78
CA VAL A 40 17.99 9.04 1.51
C VAL A 40 16.70 9.77 1.12
N ALA A 41 15.88 9.23 0.24
CA ALA A 41 14.60 9.81 -0.16
C ALA A 41 13.64 9.95 1.03
N GLY A 42 13.55 8.92 1.87
CA GLY A 42 12.75 8.94 3.11
C GLY A 42 13.28 9.93 4.15
N MET A 43 14.61 10.11 4.25
CA MET A 43 15.22 11.09 5.16
C MET A 43 15.03 12.53 4.66
N VAL A 44 15.25 12.80 3.38
CA VAL A 44 15.16 14.14 2.79
C VAL A 44 13.72 14.67 2.81
N GLY A 45 12.72 13.79 2.74
CA GLY A 45 11.30 14.15 2.86
C GLY A 45 10.80 14.32 4.30
N SER A 46 11.64 14.17 5.33
CA SER A 46 11.21 14.18 6.73
C SER A 46 11.29 15.57 7.38
N TRP A 47 10.28 15.90 8.21
CA TRP A 47 10.27 17.11 9.04
C TRP A 47 11.55 17.34 9.89
N PRO A 48 12.13 16.33 10.58
CA PRO A 48 13.36 16.53 11.34
C PRO A 48 14.58 16.87 10.48
N PHE A 49 14.66 16.39 9.23
CA PHE A 49 15.75 16.72 8.31
C PHE A 49 15.80 18.22 7.98
N ILE A 50 14.64 18.82 7.72
CA ILE A 50 14.51 20.26 7.43
C ILE A 50 15.02 21.09 8.63
N ILE A 51 14.69 20.68 9.85
CA ILE A 51 15.11 21.37 11.08
C ILE A 51 16.63 21.30 11.24
N ILE A 52 17.23 20.11 11.11
CA ILE A 52 18.69 19.92 11.22
C ILE A 52 19.43 20.73 10.15
N GLN A 53 18.97 20.67 8.90
CA GLN A 53 19.56 21.39 7.78
C GLN A 53 19.51 22.91 8.00
N THR A 54 18.39 23.43 8.52
CA THR A 54 18.23 24.86 8.83
C THR A 54 19.18 25.30 9.95
N ILE A 55 19.29 24.51 11.02
CA ILE A 55 20.23 24.80 12.13
C ILE A 55 21.67 24.81 11.61
N LEU A 56 22.06 23.85 10.77
CA LEU A 56 23.40 23.79 10.18
C LEU A 56 23.70 25.05 9.36
N LEU A 57 22.75 25.52 8.55
CA LEU A 57 22.91 26.76 7.78
C LEU A 57 23.09 27.98 8.70
N ILE A 58 22.29 28.08 9.77
CA ILE A 58 22.40 29.17 10.74
C ILE A 58 23.77 29.14 11.42
N VAL A 59 24.22 27.96 11.87
CA VAL A 59 25.54 27.79 12.51
C VAL A 59 26.66 28.17 11.53
N TRP A 60 26.56 27.75 10.27
CA TRP A 60 27.55 28.07 9.24
C TRP A 60 27.67 29.58 9.00
N VAL A 61 26.54 30.27 8.87
CA VAL A 61 26.50 31.73 8.71
C VAL A 61 27.09 32.44 9.95
N ILE A 62 26.77 31.98 11.16
CA ILE A 62 27.31 32.56 12.41
C ILE A 62 28.84 32.38 12.47
N VAL A 63 29.34 31.17 12.27
CA VAL A 63 30.79 30.87 12.31
C VAL A 63 31.55 31.71 11.29
N ASN A 64 31.04 31.80 10.07
CA ASN A 64 31.69 32.52 8.98
C ASN A 64 31.57 34.05 9.11
N SER A 65 30.50 34.56 9.72
CA SER A 65 30.32 35.98 10.05
C SER A 65 31.22 36.43 11.21
N VAL A 66 31.40 35.58 12.22
CA VAL A 66 32.25 35.86 13.40
C VAL A 66 33.74 35.68 13.08
N ALA A 67 34.10 34.86 12.09
CA ALA A 67 35.47 34.68 11.58
C ALA A 67 35.93 35.88 10.72
N TRP A 68 35.87 37.09 11.28
CA TRP A 68 36.03 38.36 10.57
C TRP A 68 37.43 38.59 9.96
N ALA A 69 38.45 37.88 10.43
CA ALA A 69 39.85 38.06 10.01
C ALA A 69 40.31 37.12 8.88
N ASN A 70 39.57 36.04 8.59
CA ASN A 70 39.95 34.99 7.63
C ASN A 70 38.73 34.51 6.83
N ALA A 71 37.77 35.40 6.57
CA ALA A 71 36.47 35.12 5.96
C ALA A 71 36.61 34.16 4.77
N TRP A 72 36.37 32.87 5.03
CA TRP A 72 36.67 31.79 4.09
C TRP A 72 35.62 31.77 2.96
N ASP A 73 34.43 32.32 3.23
CA ASP A 73 33.35 32.54 2.26
C ASP A 73 32.67 33.91 2.50
N PRO A 74 33.25 35.03 2.01
CA PRO A 74 32.66 36.37 2.15
C PRO A 74 31.28 36.49 1.48
N TYR A 75 30.44 37.41 1.96
CA TYR A 75 29.14 37.68 1.35
C TYR A 75 29.30 38.01 -0.15
N PRO A 76 28.63 37.32 -1.10
CA PRO A 76 27.42 36.49 -0.96
C PRO A 76 27.71 34.97 -1.00
N PHE A 77 28.11 34.37 0.13
CA PHE A 77 28.28 32.92 0.41
C PHE A 77 28.26 31.97 -0.81
N ILE A 78 29.28 32.05 -1.67
CA ILE A 78 29.28 31.40 -3.00
C ILE A 78 29.39 29.88 -2.86
N LEU A 79 30.15 29.41 -1.86
CA LEU A 79 30.37 27.99 -1.62
C LEU A 79 29.10 27.33 -1.08
N MET A 80 28.40 28.00 -0.15
CA MET A 80 27.14 27.50 0.38
C MET A 80 26.08 27.41 -0.72
N ASN A 81 26.00 28.41 -1.59
CA ASN A 81 25.08 28.40 -2.72
C ASN A 81 25.37 27.23 -3.66
N LEU A 82 26.65 27.01 -4.01
CA LEU A 82 27.08 25.92 -4.88
C LEU A 82 26.72 24.54 -4.30
N ILE A 83 26.98 24.33 -3.00
CA ILE A 83 26.68 23.06 -2.33
C ILE A 83 25.18 22.81 -2.31
N LEU A 84 24.36 23.82 -1.95
CA LEU A 84 22.90 23.68 -1.89
C LEU A 84 22.29 23.42 -3.27
N SER A 85 22.77 24.12 -4.32
CA SER A 85 22.32 23.88 -5.70
C SER A 85 22.67 22.47 -6.16
N THR A 86 23.88 22.00 -5.86
CA THR A 86 24.33 20.64 -6.19
C THR A 86 23.50 19.60 -5.42
N GLN A 87 23.27 19.82 -4.11
CA GLN A 87 22.43 18.96 -3.27
C GLN A 87 21.02 18.83 -3.84
N ALA A 88 20.40 19.94 -4.24
CA ALA A 88 19.07 19.93 -4.85
C ALA A 88 19.05 19.16 -6.18
N ALA A 89 20.09 19.34 -7.02
CA ALA A 89 20.22 18.64 -8.30
C ALA A 89 20.30 17.11 -8.13
N PHE A 90 20.98 16.60 -7.10
CA PHE A 90 21.01 15.16 -6.78
C PHE A 90 19.72 14.67 -6.09
N THR A 91 19.06 15.54 -5.33
CA THR A 91 17.85 15.19 -4.59
C THR A 91 16.68 14.90 -5.55
N ALA A 92 16.49 15.73 -6.58
CA ALA A 92 15.38 15.58 -7.53
C ALA A 92 15.31 14.18 -8.21
N PRO A 93 16.38 13.62 -8.82
CA PRO A 93 16.33 12.30 -9.43
C PRO A 93 16.19 11.17 -8.40
N ILE A 94 16.79 11.29 -7.21
CA ILE A 94 16.63 10.28 -6.14
C ILE A 94 15.18 10.22 -5.68
N ILE A 95 14.55 11.38 -5.47
CA ILE A 95 13.12 11.45 -5.13
C ILE A 95 12.29 10.88 -6.28
N MET A 96 12.59 11.23 -7.54
CA MET A 96 11.85 10.73 -8.71
C MET A 96 11.97 9.21 -8.86
N MET A 97 13.15 8.62 -8.63
CA MET A 97 13.36 7.17 -8.64
C MET A 97 12.56 6.48 -7.52
N SER A 98 12.61 7.04 -6.30
CA SER A 98 11.83 6.53 -5.17
C SER A 98 10.32 6.64 -5.42
N GLN A 99 9.86 7.73 -6.02
CA GLN A 99 8.47 7.93 -6.42
C GLN A 99 8.05 6.93 -7.50
N ASN A 100 8.87 6.72 -8.53
CA ASN A 100 8.57 5.78 -9.60
C ASN A 100 8.41 4.35 -9.05
N ARG A 101 9.28 3.93 -8.13
CA ARG A 101 9.16 2.60 -7.52
C ARG A 101 7.95 2.48 -6.59
N GLN A 102 7.60 3.54 -5.85
CA GLN A 102 6.35 3.54 -5.06
C GLN A 102 5.12 3.45 -5.96
N ALA A 103 5.08 4.22 -7.05
CA ALA A 103 3.97 4.16 -8.01
C ALA A 103 3.83 2.77 -8.68
N ASP A 104 4.93 2.10 -8.99
CA ASP A 104 4.90 0.74 -9.51
C ASP A 104 4.32 -0.26 -8.49
N LYS A 105 4.68 -0.11 -7.20
CA LYS A 105 4.11 -0.91 -6.11
C LYS A 105 2.61 -0.65 -5.95
N ASP A 106 2.22 0.62 -5.88
CA ASP A 106 0.82 1.03 -5.74
C ASP A 106 -0.04 0.52 -6.91
N ARG A 107 0.51 0.51 -8.13
CA ARG A 107 -0.18 -0.04 -9.30
C ARG A 107 -0.44 -1.55 -9.17
N ILE A 108 0.54 -2.32 -8.69
CA ILE A 108 0.40 -3.77 -8.49
C ILE A 108 -0.61 -4.05 -7.39
N GLU A 109 -0.55 -3.30 -6.29
CA GLU A 109 -1.50 -3.42 -5.17
C GLU A 109 -2.93 -3.12 -5.62
N ALA A 110 -3.14 -2.02 -6.34
CA ALA A 110 -4.43 -1.66 -6.91
C ALA A 110 -4.98 -2.73 -7.89
N HIS A 111 -4.11 -3.34 -8.69
CA HIS A 111 -4.52 -4.43 -9.57
C HIS A 111 -4.94 -5.68 -8.79
N ASN A 112 -4.21 -6.04 -7.74
CA ASN A 112 -4.58 -7.17 -6.89
C ASN A 112 -5.90 -6.92 -6.16
N ASP A 113 -6.09 -5.72 -5.60
CA ASP A 113 -7.34 -5.32 -4.94
C ASP A 113 -8.53 -5.39 -5.90
N TYR A 114 -8.34 -4.96 -7.15
CA TYR A 114 -9.35 -5.09 -8.19
C TYR A 114 -9.73 -6.56 -8.43
N GLN A 115 -8.75 -7.45 -8.57
CA GLN A 115 -8.99 -8.88 -8.81
C GLN A 115 -9.72 -9.53 -7.63
N VAL A 116 -9.36 -9.18 -6.39
CA VAL A 116 -10.05 -9.64 -5.18
C VAL A 116 -11.50 -9.15 -5.19
N ASN A 117 -11.73 -7.88 -5.52
CA ASN A 117 -13.08 -7.33 -5.58
C ASN A 117 -13.97 -8.05 -6.61
N ILE A 118 -13.47 -8.34 -7.80
CA ILE A 118 -14.21 -9.11 -8.81
C ILE A 118 -14.53 -10.53 -8.31
N LYS A 119 -13.57 -11.19 -7.66
CA LYS A 119 -13.81 -12.52 -7.07
C LYS A 119 -14.88 -12.47 -5.99
N SER A 120 -14.82 -11.48 -5.09
CA SER A 120 -15.85 -11.28 -4.06
C SER A 120 -17.23 -11.01 -4.67
N GLU A 121 -17.31 -10.23 -5.76
CA GLU A 121 -18.57 -10.01 -6.47
C GLU A 121 -19.15 -11.32 -7.02
N GLN A 122 -18.32 -12.16 -7.64
CA GLN A 122 -18.74 -13.48 -8.13
C GLN A 122 -19.21 -14.41 -7.00
N GLU A 123 -18.50 -14.43 -5.88
CA GLU A 123 -18.89 -15.20 -4.69
C GLU A 123 -20.24 -14.73 -4.14
N ILE A 124 -20.47 -13.41 -4.04
CA ILE A 124 -21.75 -12.83 -3.62
C ILE A 124 -22.88 -13.23 -4.59
N GLN A 125 -22.66 -13.15 -5.90
CA GLN A 125 -23.63 -13.58 -6.89
C GLN A 125 -23.97 -15.08 -6.75
N GLY A 126 -22.95 -15.91 -6.48
CA GLY A 126 -23.13 -17.34 -6.19
C GLY A 126 -23.99 -17.58 -4.94
N LEU A 127 -23.75 -16.84 -3.86
CA LEU A 127 -24.55 -16.92 -2.63
C LEU A 127 -26.01 -16.49 -2.87
N ILE A 128 -26.24 -15.43 -3.65
CA ILE A 128 -27.59 -14.97 -4.01
C ILE A 128 -28.33 -16.05 -4.80
N ALA A 129 -27.68 -16.69 -5.78
CA ALA A 129 -28.28 -17.77 -6.55
C ALA A 129 -28.66 -18.98 -5.68
N GLN A 130 -27.79 -19.35 -4.72
CA GLN A 130 -28.10 -20.42 -3.77
C GLN A 130 -29.29 -20.07 -2.87
N LEU A 131 -29.37 -18.84 -2.37
CA LEU A 131 -30.50 -18.38 -1.55
C LEU A 131 -31.82 -18.38 -2.33
N GLN A 132 -31.79 -17.98 -3.60
CA GLN A 132 -32.96 -18.04 -4.48
C GLN A 132 -33.42 -19.48 -4.69
N GLU A 133 -32.50 -20.40 -4.92
CA GLU A 133 -32.81 -21.81 -5.07
C GLU A 133 -33.40 -22.40 -3.78
N GLN A 134 -32.82 -22.09 -2.61
CA GLN A 134 -33.38 -22.50 -1.33
C GLN A 134 -34.81 -21.97 -1.13
N ASN A 135 -35.06 -20.69 -1.44
CA ASN A 135 -36.40 -20.11 -1.36
C ASN A 135 -37.39 -20.81 -2.29
N ARG A 136 -36.97 -21.18 -3.50
CA ARG A 136 -37.79 -21.94 -4.45
C ARG A 136 -38.16 -23.31 -3.88
N GLN A 137 -37.20 -24.02 -3.30
CA GLN A 137 -37.44 -25.32 -2.66
C GLN A 137 -38.41 -25.19 -1.48
N LEU A 138 -38.24 -24.18 -0.63
CA LEU A 138 -39.17 -23.91 0.47
C LEU A 138 -40.60 -23.63 -0.03
N GLN A 139 -40.75 -22.90 -1.14
CA GLN A 139 -42.06 -22.66 -1.75
C GLN A 139 -42.70 -23.94 -2.31
N LEU A 140 -41.91 -24.81 -2.96
CA LEU A 140 -42.39 -26.13 -3.39
C LEU A 140 -42.82 -26.98 -2.19
N ILE A 141 -42.08 -26.90 -1.09
CA ILE A 141 -42.42 -27.59 0.16
C ILE A 141 -43.77 -27.08 0.69
N ILE A 142 -43.96 -25.77 0.76
CA ILE A 142 -45.21 -25.19 1.24
C ILE A 142 -46.39 -25.56 0.33
N ASN A 143 -46.19 -25.59 -0.99
CA ASN A 143 -47.25 -25.90 -1.94
C ASN A 143 -47.72 -27.36 -1.85
N HIS A 144 -46.81 -28.34 -1.72
CA HIS A 144 -47.25 -29.73 -1.56
C HIS A 144 -47.99 -29.93 -0.23
N LEU A 145 -47.51 -29.34 0.88
CA LEU A 145 -48.19 -29.44 2.17
C LEU A 145 -49.61 -28.86 2.13
N LYS A 146 -49.83 -27.78 1.37
CA LYS A 146 -51.16 -27.22 1.17
C LYS A 146 -52.07 -28.13 0.35
N LEU A 147 -51.53 -28.79 -0.68
CA LEU A 147 -52.28 -29.73 -1.51
C LEU A 147 -52.68 -30.98 -0.70
N ASP A 148 -51.76 -31.55 0.08
CA ASP A 148 -52.02 -32.70 0.94
C ASP A 148 -53.05 -32.37 2.04
N ALA A 149 -52.98 -31.16 2.61
CA ALA A 149 -53.97 -30.70 3.59
C ALA A 149 -55.37 -30.50 2.98
N ALA A 150 -55.44 -30.05 1.72
CA ALA A 150 -56.69 -29.86 1.00
C ALA A 150 -57.34 -31.20 0.60
N ASP A 151 -56.56 -32.16 0.10
CA ASP A 151 -57.05 -33.51 -0.24
C ASP A 151 -57.57 -34.23 1.02
N ASN A 152 -56.89 -34.08 2.16
CA ASN A 152 -57.28 -34.69 3.44
C ASN A 152 -58.53 -34.05 4.10
N GLN A 153 -59.07 -32.94 3.58
CA GLN A 153 -60.32 -32.33 4.04
C GLN A 153 -61.55 -32.76 3.21
N THR A 154 -61.36 -33.54 2.14
CA THR A 154 -62.42 -33.98 1.21
C THR A 154 -62.90 -35.42 1.42
N ILE A 155 -62.46 -36.10 2.48
CA ILE A 155 -62.90 -37.43 2.92
C ILE A 155 -63.55 -37.30 4.30
#